data_AF-A0AA84ZB00-F1
#
_entry.id   AF-A0AA84ZB00-F1
#
_cell.length_a   1.000
_cell.length_b   1.000
_cell.length_c   1.000
_cell.angle_alpha   90.00
_cell.angle_beta   90.00
_cell.angle_gamma   90.00
#
_symmetry.space_group_name_H-M   'P 1'
#
loop_
_entity.id
_entity.type
_entity.pdbx_description
1 polymer ?
#
loop_
_entity_poly.entity_id
_entity_poly.type
_entity_poly.pdbx_seq_one_letter_code
_entity_poly.pdbx_strand_id
1 'polypeptide(L)'
;MVEITPLESRIIRQVEYYFGDVNLSRDKFMKEAVKENDGWIPMETMIKFNRLKSLSEDVEFIKKSVSKSQSGLIEVGEKGLRRNPELKVPETLETALNSYKENGVYVKGFCPEEKLDEIIEWLEKHGGKTLDVHMRRFPRDKKFRGSIFAIFEKKEDSEKFLASPEAATFKEKAMVRSTQIDYWKRKEEENKAKVASQAKKKAALEANQEAQVNSRMIRGALLEIVGLPEAAKKNDAVEGEDATTEESKESSMNGSKDSEAPTVMNLKQWLNEKVR
;
A
#
# COMPACT_ATOMS: atom_id res chain seq x y z
N MET A 1 10.19 7.62 41.85
CA MET A 1 10.35 7.39 40.39
C MET A 1 10.61 5.91 40.21
N VAL A 2 9.81 5.22 39.40
CA VAL A 2 10.08 3.81 39.09
C VAL A 2 11.30 3.79 38.19
N GLU A 3 12.40 3.20 38.63
CA GLU A 3 13.56 3.02 37.76
C GLU A 3 13.21 2.02 36.65
N ILE A 4 13.28 2.50 35.41
CA ILE A 4 13.09 1.71 34.19
C ILE A 4 14.47 1.55 33.57
N THR A 5 14.94 0.31 33.51
CA THR A 5 16.20 -0.01 32.84
C THR A 5 16.08 0.18 31.33
N PRO A 6 17.19 0.37 30.59
CA PRO A 6 17.15 0.46 29.13
C PRO A 6 16.48 -0.75 28.46
N LEU A 7 16.65 -1.95 29.03
CA LEU A 7 16.00 -3.16 28.55
C LEU A 7 14.49 -3.13 28.77
N GLU A 8 14.05 -2.75 29.97
CA GLU A 8 12.62 -2.59 30.28
C GLU A 8 11.97 -1.55 29.37
N SER A 9 12.65 -0.43 29.09
CA SER A 9 12.16 0.60 28.16
C SER A 9 11.96 0.06 26.74
N ARG A 10 12.91 -0.73 26.22
CA ARG A 10 12.79 -1.40 24.91
C ARG A 10 11.64 -2.40 24.89
N ILE A 11 11.44 -3.17 25.96
CA ILE A 11 10.31 -4.11 26.09
C ILE A 11 8.98 -3.35 26.08
N ILE A 12 8.82 -2.35 26.96
CA ILE A 12 7.61 -1.53 27.06
C ILE A 12 7.25 -0.97 25.69
N ARG A 13 8.21 -0.33 25.00
CA ARG A 13 7.98 0.24 23.69
C ARG A 13 7.61 -0.80 22.64
N GLN A 14 8.27 -1.97 22.64
CA GLN A 14 7.98 -3.01 21.66
C GLN A 14 6.58 -3.58 21.84
N VAL A 15 6.13 -3.72 23.09
CA VAL A 15 4.77 -4.16 23.41
C VAL A 15 3.75 -3.05 23.08
N GLU A 16 4.01 -1.80 23.46
CA GLU A 16 3.19 -0.63 23.08
C GLU A 16 3.03 -0.51 21.57
N TYR A 17 4.09 -0.79 20.81
CA TYR A 17 4.05 -0.81 19.36
C TYR A 17 3.06 -1.85 18.81
N TYR A 18 3.09 -3.08 19.34
CA TYR A 18 2.21 -4.15 18.86
C TYR A 18 0.74 -3.82 19.09
N PHE A 19 0.41 -3.30 20.26
CA PHE A 19 -0.94 -2.88 20.62
C PHE A 19 -1.30 -1.47 20.14
N GLY A 20 -0.38 -0.73 19.53
CA GLY A 20 -0.61 0.61 19.01
C GLY A 20 -1.57 0.65 17.83
N ASP A 21 -2.21 1.79 17.61
CA ASP A 21 -3.26 1.98 16.59
C ASP A 21 -2.80 1.61 15.19
N VAL A 22 -1.60 2.02 14.82
CA VAL A 22 -1.05 1.82 13.48
C VAL A 22 -0.73 0.35 13.23
N ASN A 23 -0.16 -0.36 14.21
CA ASN A 23 0.17 -1.77 14.03
C ASN A 23 -1.07 -2.65 14.13
N LEU A 24 -1.92 -2.44 15.13
CA LEU A 24 -3.13 -3.23 15.35
C LEU A 24 -4.11 -3.11 14.19
N SER A 25 -4.18 -1.94 13.52
CA SER A 25 -4.98 -1.76 12.31
C SER A 25 -4.38 -2.43 11.05
N ARG A 26 -3.10 -2.81 11.06
CA ARG A 26 -2.38 -3.44 9.93
C ARG A 26 -2.21 -4.95 10.08
N ASP A 27 -1.86 -5.38 11.27
CA ASP A 27 -1.39 -6.72 11.57
C ASP A 27 -2.58 -7.67 11.75
N LYS A 28 -2.75 -8.60 10.79
CA LYS A 28 -3.83 -9.57 10.80
C LYS A 28 -3.77 -10.49 12.01
N PHE A 29 -2.58 -10.93 12.39
CA PHE A 29 -2.39 -11.85 13.51
C PHE A 29 -2.77 -11.17 14.82
N MET A 30 -2.33 -9.93 15.03
CA MET A 30 -2.73 -9.15 16.22
C MET A 30 -4.23 -8.91 16.26
N LYS A 31 -4.88 -8.58 15.11
CA LYS A 31 -6.33 -8.41 15.05
C LYS A 31 -7.10 -9.67 15.42
N GLU A 32 -6.65 -10.82 14.93
CA GLU A 32 -7.27 -12.11 15.21
C GLU A 32 -7.07 -12.49 16.68
N ALA A 33 -5.85 -12.36 17.20
CA ALA A 33 -5.53 -12.66 18.59
C ALA A 33 -6.34 -11.81 19.60
N VAL A 34 -6.54 -10.52 19.32
CA VAL A 34 -7.37 -9.63 20.16
C VAL A 34 -8.85 -10.02 20.09
N LYS A 35 -9.35 -10.53 18.96
CA LYS A 35 -10.75 -10.95 18.83
C LYS A 35 -11.05 -12.31 19.47
N GLU A 36 -10.10 -13.22 19.44
CA GLU A 36 -10.30 -14.62 19.87
C GLU A 36 -10.50 -14.75 21.39
N ASN A 37 -9.90 -13.86 22.19
CA ASN A 37 -9.82 -13.99 23.64
C ASN A 37 -10.29 -12.73 24.39
N ASP A 38 -11.36 -12.08 23.93
CA ASP A 38 -11.93 -10.90 24.60
C ASP A 38 -10.88 -9.79 24.86
N GLY A 39 -9.97 -9.61 23.90
CA GLY A 39 -8.86 -8.67 23.95
C GLY A 39 -7.57 -9.17 24.61
N TRP A 40 -7.58 -10.34 25.26
CA TRP A 40 -6.41 -10.89 25.95
C TRP A 40 -5.50 -11.69 25.01
N ILE A 41 -4.22 -11.35 24.96
CA ILE A 41 -3.22 -12.13 24.24
C ILE A 41 -2.36 -12.90 25.25
N PRO A 42 -2.34 -14.25 25.19
CA PRO A 42 -1.50 -15.07 26.05
C PRO A 42 -0.02 -14.74 25.91
N MET A 43 0.74 -14.81 27.01
CA MET A 43 2.18 -14.55 26.97
C MET A 43 2.94 -15.52 26.09
N GLU A 44 2.49 -16.78 26.01
CA GLU A 44 3.02 -17.78 25.08
C GLU A 44 2.93 -17.34 23.61
N THR A 45 1.90 -16.57 23.27
CA THR A 45 1.76 -15.97 21.96
C THR A 45 2.67 -14.76 21.80
N MET A 46 2.79 -13.92 22.84
CA MET A 46 3.67 -12.73 22.81
C MET A 46 5.15 -13.09 22.65
N ILE A 47 5.64 -14.18 23.27
CA ILE A 47 7.04 -14.61 23.13
C ILE A 47 7.36 -15.21 21.75
N LYS A 48 6.35 -15.53 20.91
CA LYS A 48 6.56 -15.95 19.52
C LYS A 48 6.96 -14.80 18.59
N PHE A 49 6.73 -13.55 19.01
CA PHE A 49 7.13 -12.39 18.21
C PHE A 49 8.65 -12.24 18.25
N ASN A 50 9.29 -12.40 17.08
CA ASN A 50 10.75 -12.42 16.94
C ASN A 50 11.47 -11.27 17.66
N ARG A 51 10.90 -10.06 17.65
CA ARG A 51 11.51 -8.91 18.30
C ARG A 51 11.39 -8.93 19.82
N LEU A 52 10.21 -9.27 20.35
CA LEU A 52 10.06 -9.41 21.79
C LEU A 52 10.95 -10.55 22.30
N LYS A 53 10.97 -11.68 21.58
CA LYS A 53 11.84 -12.83 21.86
C LYS A 53 13.33 -12.44 21.91
N SER A 54 13.79 -11.58 21.00
CA SER A 54 15.18 -11.12 21.00
C SER A 54 15.54 -10.20 22.17
N LEU A 55 14.54 -9.63 22.86
CA LEU A 55 14.75 -8.78 24.03
C LEU A 55 14.68 -9.59 25.33
N SER A 56 13.68 -10.46 25.47
CA SER A 56 13.50 -11.34 26.63
C SER A 56 12.59 -12.52 26.27
N GLU A 57 12.87 -13.68 26.86
CA GLU A 57 11.98 -14.84 26.85
C GLU A 57 11.28 -15.06 28.21
N ASP A 58 11.72 -14.34 29.25
CA ASP A 58 11.14 -14.42 30.59
C ASP A 58 9.81 -13.67 30.66
N VAL A 59 8.74 -14.44 30.85
CA VAL A 59 7.35 -13.96 30.91
C VAL A 59 7.12 -13.06 32.12
N GLU A 60 7.67 -13.40 33.28
CA GLU A 60 7.49 -12.60 34.50
C GLU A 60 8.21 -11.26 34.37
N PHE A 61 9.41 -11.28 33.81
CA PHE A 61 10.17 -10.07 33.55
C PHE A 61 9.46 -9.16 32.54
N ILE A 62 8.88 -9.71 31.46
CA ILE A 62 8.11 -8.91 30.49
C ILE A 62 6.88 -8.29 31.16
N LYS A 63 6.08 -9.07 31.90
CA LYS A 63 4.90 -8.56 32.61
C LYS A 63 5.28 -7.43 33.59
N LYS A 64 6.35 -7.61 34.36
CA LYS A 64 6.87 -6.62 35.30
C LYS A 64 7.40 -5.38 34.58
N SER A 65 8.01 -5.53 33.40
CA SER A 65 8.45 -4.39 32.59
C SER A 65 7.25 -3.58 32.11
N VAL A 66 6.25 -4.25 31.52
CA VAL A 66 5.06 -3.61 30.95
C VAL A 66 4.21 -2.93 32.03
N SER A 67 4.13 -3.48 33.24
CA SER A 67 3.39 -2.85 34.34
C SER A 67 4.01 -1.54 34.84
N LYS A 68 5.27 -1.27 34.54
CA LYS A 68 5.92 0.04 34.79
C LYS A 68 5.58 1.08 33.73
N SER A 69 4.88 0.72 32.65
CA SER A 69 4.51 1.66 31.60
C SER A 69 3.59 2.76 32.13
N GLN A 70 3.86 3.99 31.68
CA GLN A 70 3.07 5.18 32.02
C GLN A 70 2.02 5.51 30.93
N SER A 71 1.98 4.78 29.82
CA SER A 71 1.08 5.10 28.71
C SER A 71 -0.38 4.74 28.98
N GLY A 72 -0.65 3.84 29.93
CA GLY A 72 -2.01 3.33 30.20
C GLY A 72 -2.65 2.57 29.03
N LEU A 73 -1.87 2.30 27.97
CA LEU A 73 -2.35 1.64 26.75
C LEU A 73 -2.62 0.15 26.97
N ILE A 74 -1.91 -0.47 27.91
CA ILE A 74 -1.87 -1.92 28.09
C ILE A 74 -2.19 -2.27 29.54
N GLU A 75 -3.07 -3.24 29.70
CA GLU A 75 -3.39 -3.90 30.95
C GLU A 75 -2.63 -5.22 31.05
N VAL A 76 -2.00 -5.43 32.20
CA VAL A 76 -1.29 -6.69 32.52
C VAL A 76 -2.21 -7.52 33.40
N GLY A 77 -2.54 -8.72 32.96
CA GLY A 77 -3.36 -9.66 33.72
C GLY A 77 -2.72 -11.04 33.86
N GLU A 78 -3.39 -11.93 34.58
CA GLU A 78 -2.95 -13.32 34.72
C GLU A 78 -2.95 -14.04 33.38
N LYS A 79 -4.02 -13.85 32.60
CA LYS A 79 -4.23 -14.45 31.27
C LYS A 79 -3.28 -13.94 30.18
N GLY A 80 -2.63 -12.79 30.38
CA GLY A 80 -1.69 -12.22 29.41
C GLY A 80 -1.70 -10.70 29.38
N LEU A 81 -1.55 -10.14 28.19
CA LEU A 81 -1.58 -8.70 27.94
C LEU A 81 -2.84 -8.34 27.16
N ARG A 82 -3.50 -7.26 27.55
CA ARG A 82 -4.68 -6.73 26.87
C ARG A 82 -4.49 -5.24 26.62
N ARG A 83 -4.98 -4.75 25.48
CA ARG A 83 -5.07 -3.31 25.25
C ARG A 83 -6.23 -2.73 26.05
N ASN A 84 -6.04 -1.59 26.69
CA ASN A 84 -7.09 -0.92 27.45
C ASN A 84 -8.37 -0.76 26.61
N PRO A 85 -9.51 -1.35 27.03
CA PRO A 85 -10.78 -1.30 26.30
C PRO A 85 -11.33 0.11 26.07
N GLU A 86 -10.95 1.08 26.91
CA GLU A 86 -11.38 2.47 26.79
C GLU A 86 -10.76 3.16 25.55
N LEU A 87 -9.59 2.69 25.10
CA LEU A 87 -8.88 3.22 23.94
C LEU A 87 -9.32 2.53 22.66
N LYS A 88 -10.46 3.00 22.12
CA LYS A 88 -11.04 2.48 20.87
C LYS A 88 -9.99 2.41 19.75
N VAL A 89 -9.84 1.22 19.18
CA VAL A 89 -8.96 0.99 18.04
C VAL A 89 -9.62 1.59 16.79
N PRO A 90 -8.90 2.35 15.96
CA PRO A 90 -9.43 2.80 14.68
C PRO A 90 -9.84 1.60 13.82
N GLU A 91 -11.06 1.63 13.27
CA GLU A 91 -11.61 0.52 12.48
C GLU A 91 -10.77 0.20 11.22
N THR A 92 -10.10 1.22 10.67
CA THR A 92 -9.26 1.07 9.47
C THR A 92 -7.86 1.64 9.68
N LEU A 93 -6.91 1.09 8.94
CA LEU A 93 -5.55 1.62 8.88
C LEU A 93 -5.52 3.05 8.34
N GLU A 94 -6.42 3.39 7.43
CA GLU A 94 -6.50 4.73 6.85
C GLU A 94 -6.92 5.76 7.90
N THR A 95 -7.91 5.46 8.74
CA THR A 95 -8.30 6.37 9.83
C THR A 95 -7.19 6.52 10.88
N ALA A 96 -6.52 5.42 11.25
CA ALA A 96 -5.36 5.47 12.13
C ALA A 96 -4.25 6.36 11.55
N LEU A 97 -3.88 6.13 10.29
CA LEU A 97 -2.84 6.93 9.63
C LEU A 97 -3.26 8.39 9.44
N ASN A 98 -4.53 8.66 9.14
CA ASN A 98 -5.05 10.03 8.97
C ASN A 98 -4.87 10.87 10.23
N SER A 99 -5.14 10.31 11.40
CA SER A 99 -4.96 11.02 12.68
C SER A 99 -3.51 11.42 12.93
N TYR A 100 -2.55 10.68 12.37
CA TYR A 100 -1.12 10.93 12.53
C TYR A 100 -0.41 11.39 11.25
N LYS A 101 -1.16 11.74 10.20
CA LYS A 101 -0.62 12.15 8.89
C LYS A 101 0.31 13.35 9.02
N GLU A 102 -0.03 14.29 9.90
CA GLU A 102 0.75 15.50 10.15
C GLU A 102 2.01 15.24 11.00
N ASN A 103 2.00 14.17 11.80
CA ASN A 103 3.14 13.79 12.65
C ASN A 103 4.17 12.94 11.89
N GLY A 104 3.84 12.57 10.65
CA GLY A 104 4.66 11.71 9.80
C GLY A 104 5.81 12.46 9.14
N VAL A 105 7.02 11.93 9.29
CA VAL A 105 8.22 12.41 8.60
C VAL A 105 8.75 11.36 7.63
N TYR A 106 9.36 11.84 6.56
CA TYR A 106 10.10 11.04 5.61
C TYR A 106 11.59 11.36 5.74
N VAL A 107 12.42 10.32 5.86
CA VAL A 107 13.88 10.47 5.93
C VAL A 107 14.55 9.51 4.95
N LYS A 108 15.50 10.03 4.17
CA LYS A 108 16.30 9.27 3.20
C LYS A 108 17.78 9.59 3.35
N GLY A 109 18.61 8.55 3.28
CA GLY A 109 20.07 8.66 3.31
C GLY A 109 20.75 7.57 4.14
N PHE A 110 19.97 6.73 4.82
CA PHE A 110 20.49 5.61 5.60
C PHE A 110 21.22 4.58 4.74
N CYS A 111 22.26 3.96 5.30
CA CYS A 111 22.91 2.83 4.65
C CYS A 111 21.97 1.61 4.60
N PRO A 112 22.08 0.74 3.58
CA PRO A 112 21.30 -0.50 3.52
C PRO A 112 21.50 -1.46 4.69
N GLU A 113 22.62 -1.31 5.42
CA GLU A 113 23.02 -2.17 6.56
C GLU A 113 22.58 -1.63 7.93
N GLU A 114 21.96 -0.44 7.98
CA GLU A 114 21.54 0.16 9.25
C GLU A 114 20.42 -0.66 9.93
N LYS A 115 20.56 -0.82 11.24
CA LYS A 115 19.57 -1.53 12.08
C LYS A 115 18.44 -0.58 12.47
N LEU A 116 17.24 -1.15 12.68
CA LEU A 116 16.09 -0.32 13.09
C LEU A 116 16.35 0.36 14.44
N ASP A 117 16.95 -0.36 15.39
CA ASP A 117 17.12 0.14 16.76
C ASP A 117 17.99 1.41 16.79
N GLU A 118 19.03 1.48 15.96
CA GLU A 118 19.89 2.65 15.82
C GLU A 118 19.14 3.84 15.19
N ILE A 119 18.28 3.57 14.20
CA ILE A 119 17.42 4.60 13.58
C ILE A 119 16.42 5.13 14.61
N ILE A 120 15.85 4.23 15.40
CA ILE A 120 14.90 4.52 16.46
C ILE A 120 15.52 5.42 17.53
N GLU A 121 16.71 5.07 18.03
CA GLU A 121 17.42 5.84 19.06
C GLU A 121 17.76 7.24 18.54
N TRP A 122 18.15 7.34 17.27
CA TRP A 122 18.41 8.63 16.62
C TRP A 122 17.14 9.49 16.46
N LEU A 123 16.02 8.90 16.06
CA LEU A 123 14.74 9.63 15.97
C LEU A 123 14.30 10.18 17.34
N GLU A 124 14.46 9.38 18.40
CA GLU A 124 14.11 9.79 19.76
C GLU A 124 15.05 10.85 20.32
N LYS A 125 16.33 10.80 19.96
CA LYS A 125 17.32 11.82 20.36
C LYS A 125 16.99 13.21 19.79
N HIS A 126 16.48 13.29 18.56
CA HIS A 126 16.31 14.57 17.86
C HIS A 126 14.86 15.08 17.77
N GLY A 127 13.87 14.21 17.92
CA GLY A 127 12.46 14.58 17.86
C GLY A 127 11.74 14.32 19.17
N GLY A 128 11.71 13.05 19.56
CA GLY A 128 10.95 12.56 20.71
C GLY A 128 10.36 11.18 20.45
N LYS A 129 9.36 10.78 21.25
CA LYS A 129 8.78 9.43 21.20
C LYS A 129 8.12 9.16 19.83
N THR A 130 8.50 8.04 19.21
CA THR A 130 7.92 7.60 17.93
C THR A 130 6.85 6.54 18.13
N LEU A 131 5.73 6.64 17.41
CA LEU A 131 4.66 5.64 17.39
C LEU A 131 4.92 4.51 16.40
N ASP A 132 5.34 4.83 15.17
CA ASP A 132 5.62 3.83 14.13
C ASP A 132 6.86 4.24 13.33
N VAL A 133 7.74 3.27 13.07
CA VAL A 133 8.89 3.45 12.20
C VAL A 133 8.86 2.37 11.12
N HIS A 134 8.55 2.79 9.90
CA HIS A 134 8.46 1.94 8.73
C HIS A 134 9.70 2.04 7.85
N MET A 135 10.54 1.02 7.88
CA MET A 135 11.68 0.88 6.97
C MET A 135 11.22 0.42 5.59
N ARG A 136 11.48 1.23 4.56
CA ARG A 136 11.11 0.89 3.20
C ARG A 136 12.08 -0.13 2.63
N ARG A 137 11.56 -1.28 2.23
CA ARG A 137 12.33 -2.40 1.64
C ARG A 137 11.90 -2.65 0.21
N PHE A 138 12.81 -3.18 -0.60
CA PHE A 138 12.46 -3.62 -1.96
C PHE A 138 11.58 -4.86 -1.89
N PRO A 139 10.47 -4.94 -2.64
CA PRO A 139 9.59 -6.09 -2.62
C PRO A 139 10.28 -7.41 -3.03
N ARG A 140 11.23 -7.35 -3.97
CA ARG A 140 11.99 -8.53 -4.44
C ARG A 140 13.01 -9.02 -3.43
N ASP A 141 13.97 -8.16 -3.07
CA ASP A 141 15.13 -8.61 -2.29
C ASP A 141 14.97 -8.43 -0.78
N LYS A 142 13.87 -7.82 -0.31
CA LYS A 142 13.67 -7.36 1.08
C LYS A 142 14.81 -6.48 1.65
N LYS A 143 15.75 -6.07 0.79
CA LYS A 143 16.85 -5.17 1.10
C LYS A 143 16.31 -3.80 1.45
N PHE A 144 16.95 -3.15 2.42
CA PHE A 144 16.58 -1.82 2.85
C PHE A 144 16.93 -0.78 1.77
N ARG A 145 15.97 0.10 1.46
CA ARG A 145 16.13 1.13 0.43
C ARG A 145 16.92 2.36 0.91
N GLY A 146 17.28 2.41 2.19
CA GLY A 146 17.93 3.58 2.79
C GLY A 146 16.96 4.74 3.06
N SER A 147 15.65 4.44 3.17
CA SER A 147 14.61 5.44 3.45
C SER A 147 13.55 4.89 4.39
N ILE A 148 13.06 5.72 5.30
CA ILE A 148 12.07 5.36 6.31
C ILE A 148 10.91 6.36 6.30
N PHE A 149 9.76 5.91 6.80
CA PHE A 149 8.73 6.78 7.34
C PHE A 149 8.71 6.61 8.86
N ALA A 150 8.66 7.71 9.59
CA ALA A 150 8.51 7.68 11.04
C ALA A 150 7.32 8.55 11.42
N ILE A 151 6.53 8.10 12.38
CA ILE A 151 5.39 8.81 12.93
C ILE A 151 5.71 9.14 14.38
N PHE A 152 5.71 10.43 14.73
CA PHE A 152 5.90 10.88 16.10
C PHE A 152 4.57 10.90 16.87
N GLU A 153 4.65 10.82 18.20
CA GLU A 153 3.47 10.94 19.08
C GLU A 153 2.87 12.34 19.00
N LYS A 154 3.72 13.38 19.01
CA LYS A 154 3.31 14.79 18.92
C LYS A 154 3.72 15.40 17.59
N LYS A 155 2.87 16.30 17.09
CA LYS A 155 3.19 17.13 15.92
C LYS A 155 4.43 17.99 16.17
N GLU A 156 4.53 18.59 17.35
CA GLU A 156 5.67 19.42 17.75
C GLU A 156 7.01 18.66 17.65
N ASP A 157 7.03 17.38 18.00
CA ASP A 157 8.26 16.56 17.97
C ASP A 157 8.70 16.30 16.52
N SER A 158 7.73 16.14 15.61
CA SER A 158 8.01 16.03 14.17
C SER A 158 8.58 17.33 13.58
N GLU A 159 8.07 18.48 14.02
CA GLU A 159 8.54 19.80 13.59
C GLU A 159 9.91 20.11 14.17
N LYS A 160 10.14 19.83 15.46
CA LYS A 160 11.46 19.92 16.11
C LYS A 160 12.47 19.02 15.40
N PHE A 161 12.08 17.81 15.04
CA PHE A 161 12.95 16.91 14.30
C PHE A 161 13.33 17.48 12.94
N LEU A 162 12.39 18.08 12.19
CA LEU A 162 12.67 18.70 10.90
C LEU A 162 13.52 19.97 11.01
N ALA A 163 13.29 20.78 12.05
CA ALA A 163 14.04 22.00 12.32
C ALA A 163 15.45 21.75 12.86
N SER A 164 15.67 20.60 13.51
CA SER A 164 16.96 20.27 14.13
C SER A 164 18.05 20.09 13.06
N PRO A 165 19.13 20.89 13.07
CA PRO A 165 20.24 20.74 12.13
C PRO A 165 21.04 19.45 12.40
N GLU A 166 21.08 18.97 13.65
CA GLU A 166 21.77 17.72 13.99
C GLU A 166 21.13 16.50 13.34
N ALA A 167 19.80 16.47 13.21
CA ALA A 167 19.11 15.43 12.47
C ALA A 167 19.24 15.58 10.95
N ALA A 168 19.91 16.64 10.44
CA ALA A 168 20.26 16.74 9.02
C ALA A 168 21.38 15.76 8.64
N THR A 169 22.14 15.28 9.63
CA THR A 169 23.20 14.31 9.44
C THR A 169 22.99 13.09 10.31
N PHE A 170 23.18 11.90 9.75
CA PHE A 170 23.24 10.68 10.53
C PHE A 170 24.52 9.93 10.15
N LYS A 171 25.39 9.69 11.14
CA LYS A 171 26.73 9.11 10.95
C LYS A 171 27.50 9.83 9.83
N GLU A 172 27.55 11.18 9.92
CA GLU A 172 28.22 12.07 8.95
C GLU A 172 27.61 12.09 7.53
N LYS A 173 26.55 11.34 7.26
CA LYS A 173 25.82 11.36 5.98
C LYS A 173 24.68 12.36 6.01
N ALA A 174 24.60 13.18 4.98
CA ALA A 174 23.48 14.10 4.80
C ALA A 174 22.16 13.34 4.56
N MET A 175 21.15 13.67 5.34
CA MET A 175 19.82 13.07 5.32
C MET A 175 18.83 14.02 4.67
N VAL A 176 18.14 13.54 3.64
CA VAL A 176 17.01 14.26 3.03
C VAL A 176 15.79 14.00 3.90
N ARG A 177 15.31 15.07 4.56
CA ARG A 177 14.13 15.04 5.42
C ARG A 177 13.03 15.90 4.84
N SER A 178 11.81 15.42 4.90
CA SER A 178 10.61 16.19 4.55
C SER A 178 9.44 15.70 5.40
N THR A 179 8.33 16.43 5.41
CA THR A 179 7.09 15.87 5.93
C THR A 179 6.67 14.69 5.05
N GLN A 180 5.97 13.72 5.64
CA GLN A 180 5.44 12.59 4.89
C GLN A 180 4.41 13.06 3.86
N ILE A 181 3.62 14.08 4.18
CA ILE A 181 2.64 14.71 3.27
C ILE A 181 3.34 15.29 2.04
N ASP A 182 4.40 16.07 2.23
CA ASP A 182 5.18 16.65 1.12
C ASP A 182 5.79 15.57 0.22
N TYR A 183 6.30 14.49 0.83
CA TYR A 183 6.77 13.33 0.08
C TYR A 183 5.67 12.73 -0.82
N TRP A 184 4.46 12.54 -0.29
CA TRP A 184 3.34 11.97 -1.05
C TRP A 184 2.87 12.90 -2.18
N LYS A 185 2.77 14.21 -1.93
CA LYS A 185 2.42 15.22 -2.95
C LYS A 185 3.41 15.19 -4.12
N ARG A 186 4.71 15.29 -3.82
CA ARG A 186 5.77 15.20 -4.86
C ARG A 186 5.72 13.88 -5.61
N LYS A 187 5.42 12.77 -4.93
CA LYS A 187 5.33 11.45 -5.57
C LYS A 187 4.12 11.33 -6.50
N GLU A 188 2.99 11.91 -6.12
CA GLU A 188 1.79 11.98 -6.93
C GLU A 188 2.02 12.80 -8.20
N GLU A 189 2.67 13.97 -8.08
CA GLU A 189 3.08 14.81 -9.21
C GLU A 189 4.04 14.08 -10.15
N GLU A 190 5.07 13.41 -9.61
CA GLU A 190 6.02 12.62 -10.40
C GLU A 190 5.30 11.49 -11.17
N ASN A 191 4.33 10.83 -10.54
CA ASN A 191 3.54 9.78 -11.18
C ASN A 191 2.62 10.34 -12.26
N LYS A 192 1.92 11.45 -12.01
CA LYS A 192 1.08 12.15 -13.01
C LYS A 192 1.92 12.57 -14.23
N ALA A 193 3.11 13.12 -14.00
CA ALA A 193 4.04 13.50 -15.06
C ALA A 193 4.53 12.28 -15.87
N LYS A 194 4.82 11.15 -15.20
CA LYS A 194 5.20 9.89 -15.87
C LYS A 194 4.08 9.33 -16.75
N VAL A 195 2.86 9.30 -16.25
CA VAL A 195 1.69 8.85 -17.03
C VAL A 195 1.46 9.77 -18.22
N ALA A 196 1.52 11.08 -18.04
CA ALA A 196 1.39 12.05 -19.13
C ALA A 196 2.50 11.89 -20.19
N SER A 197 3.75 11.66 -19.76
CA SER A 197 4.87 11.41 -20.68
C SER A 197 4.69 10.10 -21.47
N GLN A 198 4.24 9.04 -20.81
CA GLN A 198 3.95 7.76 -21.47
C GLN A 198 2.79 7.88 -22.46
N ALA A 199 1.72 8.59 -22.10
CA ALA A 199 0.59 8.85 -23.00
C ALA A 199 1.03 9.64 -24.25
N LYS A 200 1.86 10.69 -24.07
CA LYS A 200 2.43 11.45 -25.21
C LYS A 200 3.29 10.57 -26.12
N LYS A 201 4.14 9.70 -25.55
CA LYS A 201 4.96 8.76 -26.34
C LYS A 201 4.09 7.75 -27.11
N LYS A 202 3.03 7.24 -26.48
CA LYS A 202 2.10 6.30 -27.13
C LYS A 202 1.33 6.97 -28.27
N ALA A 203 0.78 8.16 -28.03
CA ALA A 203 0.08 8.94 -29.06
C ALA A 203 0.99 9.32 -30.24
N ALA A 204 2.26 9.68 -29.97
CA ALA A 204 3.23 9.95 -31.05
C ALA A 204 3.56 8.69 -31.87
N LEU A 205 3.64 7.52 -31.23
CA LEU A 205 3.86 6.26 -31.93
C LEU A 205 2.66 5.87 -32.79
N GLU A 206 1.43 6.02 -32.27
CA GLU A 206 0.18 5.77 -33.00
C GLU A 206 0.03 6.72 -34.19
N ALA A 207 0.27 8.02 -34.00
CA ALA A 207 0.22 9.00 -35.09
C ALA A 207 1.27 8.71 -36.18
N ASN A 208 2.47 8.25 -35.80
CA ASN A 208 3.48 7.85 -36.79
C ASN A 208 3.07 6.57 -37.55
N GLN A 209 2.45 5.61 -36.88
CA GLN A 209 1.89 4.42 -37.53
C GLN A 209 0.75 4.81 -38.48
N GLU A 210 -0.17 5.67 -38.07
CA GLU A 210 -1.25 6.17 -38.91
C GLU A 210 -0.73 6.95 -40.13
N ALA A 211 0.27 7.82 -39.94
CA ALA A 211 0.91 8.52 -41.05
C ALA A 211 1.60 7.56 -42.02
N GLN A 212 2.27 6.51 -41.52
CA GLN A 212 2.88 5.49 -42.35
C GLN A 212 1.83 4.70 -43.15
N VAL A 213 0.71 4.31 -42.54
CA VAL A 213 -0.41 3.64 -43.22
C VAL A 213 -1.02 4.56 -44.27
N ASN A 214 -1.29 5.82 -43.93
CA ASN A 214 -1.86 6.81 -44.86
C ASN A 214 -0.92 7.09 -46.05
N SER A 215 0.40 7.09 -45.84
CA SER A 215 1.38 7.27 -46.93
C SER A 215 1.39 6.11 -47.93
N ARG A 216 0.97 4.92 -47.52
CA ARG A 216 0.85 3.72 -48.37
C ARG A 216 -0.52 3.60 -49.04
N MET A 217 -1.51 4.38 -48.62
CA MET A 217 -2.87 4.36 -49.15
C MET A 217 -3.01 5.36 -50.30
N ILE A 218 -3.33 4.87 -51.50
CA ILE A 218 -3.58 5.70 -52.68
C ILE A 218 -5.09 5.93 -52.78
N ARG A 219 -5.53 7.21 -52.81
CA ARG A 219 -6.95 7.56 -53.00
C ARG A 219 -7.45 7.06 -54.35
N GLY A 220 -8.53 6.27 -54.35
CA GLY A 220 -9.12 5.68 -55.55
C GLY A 220 -8.58 4.30 -55.94
N ALA A 221 -7.67 3.72 -55.15
CA ALA A 221 -7.23 2.34 -55.36
C ALA A 221 -8.36 1.34 -55.06
N LEU A 222 -8.69 0.49 -56.04
CA LEU A 222 -9.63 -0.62 -55.87
C LEU A 222 -8.87 -1.81 -55.26
N LEU A 223 -9.22 -2.20 -54.04
CA LEU A 223 -8.66 -3.38 -53.38
C LEU A 223 -9.55 -4.59 -53.70
N GLU A 224 -9.05 -5.53 -54.49
CA GLU A 224 -9.69 -6.82 -54.69
C GLU A 224 -9.33 -7.75 -53.52
N ILE A 225 -10.31 -8.03 -52.66
CA ILE A 225 -10.15 -8.96 -51.53
C ILE A 225 -10.72 -10.30 -51.94
N VAL A 226 -9.85 -11.27 -52.25
CA VAL A 226 -10.23 -12.64 -52.63
C VAL A 226 -10.18 -13.56 -51.41
N GLY A 227 -11.20 -14.41 -51.23
CA GLY A 227 -11.25 -15.44 -50.17
C GLY A 227 -11.97 -15.04 -48.88
N LEU A 228 -12.85 -14.03 -48.92
CA LEU A 228 -13.79 -13.77 -47.83
C LEU A 228 -14.75 -14.98 -47.66
N PRO A 229 -14.98 -15.48 -46.43
CA PRO A 229 -15.95 -16.54 -46.21
C PRO A 229 -17.34 -16.06 -46.62
N GLU A 230 -18.03 -16.86 -47.44
CA GLU A 230 -19.35 -16.53 -48.00
C GLU A 230 -20.35 -16.23 -46.87
N ALA A 231 -20.78 -14.97 -46.76
CA ALA A 231 -21.86 -14.61 -45.86
C ALA A 231 -23.16 -15.22 -46.40
N ALA A 232 -23.68 -16.23 -45.70
CA ALA A 232 -24.95 -16.87 -46.03
C ALA A 232 -26.09 -15.84 -46.05
N LYS A 233 -26.59 -15.52 -47.25
CA LYS A 233 -27.84 -14.77 -47.43
C LYS A 233 -29.00 -15.70 -47.08
N LYS A 234 -29.73 -15.42 -46.02
CA LYS A 234 -31.12 -15.85 -45.90
C LYS A 234 -32.03 -14.67 -46.23
N ASN A 235 -32.62 -14.75 -47.42
CA ASN A 235 -33.89 -14.11 -47.69
C ASN A 235 -34.95 -14.90 -46.92
N ASP A 236 -35.75 -14.23 -46.10
CA ASP A 236 -37.15 -14.60 -45.91
C ASP A 236 -37.94 -13.30 -45.74
N ALA A 237 -38.79 -13.05 -46.73
CA ALA A 237 -39.82 -12.04 -46.68
C ALA A 237 -41.04 -12.63 -45.96
N VAL A 238 -41.51 -11.96 -44.91
CA VAL A 238 -42.91 -12.04 -44.46
C VAL A 238 -43.34 -10.64 -44.03
N GLU A 239 -44.36 -10.12 -44.70
CA GLU A 239 -45.11 -8.91 -44.35
C GLU A 239 -45.93 -9.13 -43.07
N GLY A 240 -46.09 -8.10 -42.23
CA GLY A 240 -47.04 -8.14 -41.11
C GLY A 240 -46.81 -7.08 -40.02
N GLU A 241 -47.57 -5.99 -40.15
CA GLU A 241 -48.04 -4.96 -39.22
C GLU A 241 -47.79 -5.04 -37.68
N ASP A 242 -47.38 -3.86 -37.17
CA ASP A 242 -47.88 -3.08 -36.02
C ASP A 242 -47.56 -3.40 -34.53
N ALA A 243 -47.36 -2.30 -33.80
CA ALA A 243 -47.56 -2.03 -32.37
C ALA A 243 -46.63 -2.57 -31.25
N THR A 244 -45.86 -1.61 -30.70
CA THR A 244 -45.73 -1.22 -29.26
C THR A 244 -45.03 -2.09 -28.18
N THR A 245 -44.22 -1.35 -27.39
CA THR A 245 -43.92 -1.43 -25.94
C THR A 245 -42.91 -2.42 -25.34
N GLU A 246 -41.91 -1.79 -24.69
CA GLU A 246 -41.37 -2.00 -23.33
C GLU A 246 -40.69 -3.31 -22.87
N GLU A 247 -39.52 -3.06 -22.25
CA GLU A 247 -38.86 -3.73 -21.12
C GLU A 247 -39.06 -5.24 -20.90
N SER A 248 -37.95 -5.99 -20.81
CA SER A 248 -37.30 -6.31 -19.53
C SER A 248 -36.27 -7.43 -19.66
N LYS A 249 -35.35 -7.46 -18.70
CA LYS A 249 -34.22 -8.37 -18.53
C LYS A 249 -34.66 -9.81 -18.32
N GLU A 250 -33.90 -10.76 -18.88
CA GLU A 250 -33.59 -12.00 -18.15
C GLU A 250 -32.25 -12.63 -18.55
N SER A 251 -31.63 -13.24 -17.56
CA SER A 251 -30.31 -13.85 -17.52
C SER A 251 -30.36 -15.38 -17.62
N SER A 252 -29.33 -15.98 -18.23
CA SER A 252 -28.94 -17.42 -18.17
C SER A 252 -29.94 -18.41 -18.77
N MET A 253 -29.60 -19.34 -19.67
CA MET A 253 -28.50 -20.31 -19.60
C MET A 253 -28.38 -21.11 -20.93
N ASN A 254 -27.16 -21.57 -21.24
CA ASN A 254 -26.79 -22.73 -22.09
C ASN A 254 -27.19 -22.81 -23.57
N GLY A 255 -26.17 -22.93 -24.43
CA GLY A 255 -26.31 -23.57 -25.75
C GLY A 255 -25.20 -23.20 -26.73
N SER A 256 -24.21 -24.08 -26.84
CA SER A 256 -23.15 -24.12 -27.85
C SER A 256 -23.58 -23.73 -29.26
N LYS A 257 -22.83 -22.84 -29.91
CA LYS A 257 -22.15 -23.04 -31.22
C LYS A 257 -21.65 -21.71 -31.76
N ASP A 258 -20.44 -21.75 -32.28
CA ASP A 258 -19.80 -20.70 -33.05
C ASP A 258 -20.73 -20.09 -34.09
N SER A 259 -21.10 -18.82 -33.91
CA SER A 259 -21.59 -17.97 -34.99
C SER A 259 -21.39 -16.49 -34.62
N GLU A 260 -20.14 -16.07 -34.46
CA GLU A 260 -19.86 -14.64 -34.51
C GLU A 260 -19.88 -14.19 -35.98
N ALA A 261 -20.95 -13.50 -36.36
CA ALA A 261 -20.94 -12.68 -37.56
C ALA A 261 -19.76 -11.69 -37.47
N PRO A 262 -19.04 -11.42 -38.57
CA PRO A 262 -17.88 -10.54 -38.52
C PRO A 262 -18.34 -9.11 -38.24
N THR A 263 -18.20 -8.68 -36.99
CA THR A 263 -18.33 -7.27 -36.64
C THR A 263 -17.11 -6.53 -37.21
N VAL A 264 -17.23 -5.24 -37.53
CA VAL A 264 -16.16 -4.40 -38.12
C VAL A 264 -14.80 -4.52 -37.39
N MET A 265 -14.81 -4.87 -36.10
CA MET A 265 -13.63 -5.20 -35.30
C MET A 265 -12.89 -6.46 -35.78
N ASN A 266 -13.61 -7.53 -36.15
CA ASN A 266 -13.02 -8.77 -36.68
C ASN A 266 -12.38 -8.56 -38.04
N LEU A 267 -12.94 -7.69 -38.89
CA LEU A 267 -12.33 -7.34 -40.17
C LEU A 267 -11.03 -6.53 -40.00
N LYS A 268 -10.99 -5.61 -39.03
CA LYS A 268 -9.77 -4.86 -38.67
C LYS A 268 -8.67 -5.76 -38.10
N GLN A 269 -9.01 -6.72 -37.24
CA GLN A 269 -8.05 -7.68 -36.71
C GLN A 269 -7.51 -8.60 -37.80
N TRP A 270 -8.39 -9.14 -38.67
CA TRP A 270 -7.99 -10.01 -39.78
C TRP A 270 -7.08 -9.30 -40.80
N LEU A 271 -7.38 -8.05 -41.18
CA LEU A 271 -6.52 -7.27 -42.06
C LEU A 271 -5.14 -7.00 -41.44
N ASN A 272 -5.08 -6.65 -40.15
CA ASN A 272 -3.80 -6.39 -39.47
C ASN A 272 -2.91 -7.64 -39.34
N GLU A 273 -3.50 -8.83 -39.25
CA GLU A 273 -2.75 -10.09 -39.17
C GLU A 273 -2.16 -10.51 -40.52
N LYS A 274 -2.86 -10.22 -41.63
CA LYS A 274 -2.47 -10.63 -42.99
C LYS A 274 -1.55 -9.65 -43.73
N VAL A 275 -1.51 -8.37 -43.32
CA VAL A 275 -0.73 -7.30 -43.98
C VAL A 275 0.68 -7.11 -43.36
N ARG A 276 1.13 -8.04 -42.50
CA ARG A 276 2.46 -8.00 -41.86
C ARG A 276 3.59 -8.43 -42.78
#